data_AF-A0A5D2Y989-F1
#
_entry.id   AF-A0A5D2Y989-F1
#
_cell.length_a   1.000
_cell.length_b   1.000
_cell.length_c   1.000
_cell.angle_alpha   90.00
_cell.angle_beta   90.00
_cell.angle_gamma   90.00
#
_symmetry.space_group_name_H-M   'P 1'
#
loop_
_entity.id
_entity.type
_entity.pdbx_description
1 polymer ?
#
loop_
_entity_poly.entity_id
_entity_poly.type
_entity_poly.pdbx_seq_one_letter_code
_entity_poly.pdbx_strand_id
1 'polypeptide(L)'
;MASTFLALPKTFTSNKPTFSSLSTHKLPGTRRNSLRINAVATKWEPTKVVPQADRVLIRLQELPEKSAGGVLLPKSAVKFERYLMGEIVSVGAEVGNVETGKKVLFSDINAYEVDLGTDTKHVFCKESDLLAEVD
;
A
#
# COMPACT_ATOMS: atom_id res chain seq x y z
N MET A 1 65.15 -14.25 -30.81
CA MET A 1 64.92 -13.70 -29.45
C MET A 1 63.46 -13.27 -29.41
N ALA A 2 62.51 -14.13 -29.05
CA ALA A 2 62.10 -14.53 -27.69
C ALA A 2 61.42 -13.40 -26.89
N SER A 3 60.08 -13.42 -26.85
CA SER A 3 59.29 -13.38 -25.60
C SER A 3 57.79 -13.45 -25.92
N THR A 4 57.21 -14.60 -25.62
CA THR A 4 55.79 -14.92 -25.75
C THR A 4 55.14 -14.69 -24.39
N PHE A 5 54.23 -13.73 -24.25
CA PHE A 5 53.44 -13.57 -23.03
C PHE A 5 52.24 -14.52 -23.06
N LEU A 6 52.31 -15.59 -22.26
CA LEU A 6 51.18 -16.48 -22.01
C LEU A 6 50.32 -15.89 -20.88
N ALA A 7 49.17 -15.31 -21.23
CA ALA A 7 48.16 -14.93 -20.27
C ALA A 7 47.33 -16.17 -19.87
N LEU A 8 47.43 -16.56 -18.60
CA LEU A 8 46.67 -17.65 -18.00
C LEU A 8 45.20 -17.21 -17.78
N PRO A 9 44.18 -17.95 -18.25
CA PRO A 9 42.80 -17.66 -17.88
C PRO A 9 42.55 -18.12 -16.44
N LYS A 10 42.22 -17.17 -15.55
CA LYS A 10 41.67 -17.49 -14.22
C LYS A 10 40.28 -18.10 -14.42
N THR A 11 40.14 -19.38 -14.13
CA THR A 11 38.85 -20.07 -14.03
C THR A 11 38.08 -19.48 -12.84
N PHE A 12 37.02 -18.74 -13.13
CA PHE A 12 36.01 -18.38 -12.14
C PHE A 12 35.32 -19.67 -11.69
N THR A 13 35.62 -20.13 -10.48
CA THR A 13 34.91 -21.26 -9.87
C THR A 13 33.51 -20.80 -9.48
N SER A 14 32.51 -21.30 -10.20
CA SER A 14 31.10 -21.21 -9.80
C SER A 14 30.90 -21.97 -8.50
N ASN A 15 30.68 -21.24 -7.40
CA ASN A 15 30.12 -21.82 -6.18
C ASN A 15 28.65 -22.15 -6.46
N LYS A 16 28.40 -23.36 -6.96
CA LYS A 16 27.09 -24.00 -6.89
C LYS A 16 26.78 -24.20 -5.40
N PRO A 17 25.73 -23.59 -4.81
CA PRO A 17 25.31 -24.00 -3.48
C PRO A 17 24.81 -25.43 -3.61
N THR A 18 25.58 -26.36 -3.07
CA THR A 18 25.12 -27.71 -2.76
C THR A 18 24.01 -27.52 -1.73
N PHE A 19 22.76 -27.57 -2.16
CA PHE A 19 21.65 -27.76 -1.25
C PHE A 19 21.95 -29.07 -0.52
N SER A 20 22.28 -28.98 0.77
CA SER A 20 22.35 -30.13 1.65
C SER A 20 21.04 -30.89 1.52
N SER A 21 21.10 -32.15 1.13
CA SER A 21 19.92 -33.01 1.14
C SER A 21 19.32 -32.97 2.53
N LEU A 22 18.04 -32.59 2.59
CA LEU A 22 17.25 -32.67 3.81
C LEU A 22 17.18 -34.13 4.22
N SER A 23 18.00 -34.51 5.20
CA SER A 23 17.88 -35.78 5.88
C SER A 23 16.54 -35.82 6.61
N THR A 24 15.63 -36.68 6.14
CA THR A 24 14.38 -37.01 6.79
C THR A 24 14.62 -37.97 7.96
N HIS A 25 15.33 -37.50 8.99
CA HIS A 25 15.24 -38.14 10.30
C HIS A 25 13.90 -37.74 10.95
N LYS A 26 12.86 -38.54 10.71
CA LYS A 26 11.65 -38.55 11.53
C LYS A 26 12.03 -39.07 12.91
N LEU A 27 12.37 -38.17 13.82
CA LEU A 27 12.48 -38.47 15.24
C LEU A 27 11.06 -38.66 15.82
N PRO A 28 10.74 -39.81 16.42
CA PRO A 28 9.51 -39.99 17.18
C PRO A 28 9.74 -39.38 18.56
N GLY A 29 8.92 -38.40 18.93
CA GLY A 29 8.97 -37.83 20.28
C GLY A 29 9.49 -36.40 20.29
N THR A 30 8.56 -35.48 20.12
CA THR A 30 8.34 -34.26 20.89
C THR A 30 7.25 -33.53 20.12
N ARG A 31 6.07 -33.37 20.72
CA ARG A 31 5.02 -32.50 20.19
C ARG A 31 5.60 -31.10 20.10
N ARG A 32 6.21 -30.76 18.96
CA ARG A 32 6.37 -29.37 18.57
C ARG A 32 4.96 -28.86 18.37
N ASN A 33 4.41 -28.22 19.40
CA ASN A 33 3.28 -27.30 19.23
C ASN A 33 3.78 -26.22 18.26
N SER A 34 3.64 -26.49 16.97
CA SER A 34 3.83 -25.48 15.94
C SER A 34 2.67 -24.53 16.10
N LEU A 35 2.93 -23.40 16.78
CA LEU A 35 2.02 -22.27 16.76
C LEU A 35 2.01 -21.77 15.31
N ARG A 36 1.06 -22.29 14.52
CA ARG A 36 0.72 -21.72 13.22
C ARG A 36 0.06 -20.38 13.51
N ILE A 37 0.82 -19.32 13.31
CA ILE A 37 0.28 -17.97 13.38
C ILE A 37 -0.58 -17.80 12.12
N ASN A 38 -1.89 -17.90 12.27
CA ASN A 38 -2.82 -17.47 11.24
C ASN A 38 -2.84 -15.94 11.28
N ALA A 39 -1.97 -15.32 10.48
CA ALA A 39 -2.03 -13.89 10.21
C ALA A 39 -3.31 -13.62 9.40
N VAL A 40 -4.45 -13.53 10.08
CA VAL A 40 -5.68 -13.03 9.50
C VAL A 40 -5.49 -11.53 9.36
N ALA A 41 -5.19 -11.06 8.15
CA ALA A 41 -5.32 -9.65 7.83
C ALA A 41 -6.76 -9.26 8.13
N THR A 42 -6.97 -8.51 9.21
CA THR A 42 -8.28 -8.05 9.63
C THR A 42 -8.78 -7.06 8.59
N LYS A 43 -9.56 -7.55 7.64
CA LYS A 43 -10.26 -6.72 6.66
C LYS A 43 -11.38 -6.01 7.40
N TRP A 44 -11.26 -4.71 7.57
CA TRP A 44 -12.33 -3.88 8.10
C TRP A 44 -13.11 -3.28 6.93
N GLU A 45 -14.43 -3.37 6.99
CA GLU A 45 -15.26 -2.68 6.01
C GLU A 45 -15.28 -1.19 6.34
N PRO A 46 -15.06 -0.30 5.36
CA PRO A 46 -14.92 1.13 5.60
C PRO A 46 -16.20 1.75 6.17
N THR A 47 -17.38 1.20 5.84
CA THR A 47 -18.67 1.62 6.42
C THR A 47 -18.81 1.32 7.92
N LYS A 48 -18.03 0.37 8.46
CA LYS A 48 -18.03 0.04 9.90
C LYS A 48 -17.06 0.91 10.70
N VAL A 49 -16.21 1.68 10.02
CA VAL A 49 -15.20 2.54 10.65
C VAL A 49 -15.84 3.89 10.89
N VAL A 50 -16.00 4.28 12.16
CA VAL A 50 -16.53 5.59 12.54
C VAL A 50 -15.38 6.46 13.06
N PRO A 51 -15.00 7.53 12.33
CA PRO A 51 -14.00 8.47 12.79
C PRO A 51 -14.44 9.15 14.10
N GLN A 52 -13.47 9.42 14.97
CA GLN A 52 -13.70 10.07 16.27
C GLN A 52 -13.50 11.59 16.16
N ALA A 53 -14.24 12.34 16.99
CA ALA A 53 -14.23 13.80 17.03
C ALA A 53 -14.62 14.45 15.68
N ASP A 54 -13.82 15.39 15.21
CA ASP A 54 -13.96 16.23 14.01
C ASP A 54 -13.37 15.59 12.73
N ARG A 55 -13.14 14.27 12.74
CA ARG A 55 -12.49 13.57 11.63
C ARG A 55 -13.49 13.03 10.62
N VAL A 56 -13.04 12.95 9.38
CA VAL A 56 -13.79 12.42 8.24
C VAL A 56 -12.95 11.34 7.57
N LEU A 57 -13.60 10.24 7.18
CA LEU A 57 -12.98 9.16 6.41
C LEU A 57 -13.29 9.37 4.93
N ILE A 58 -12.23 9.50 4.13
CA ILE A 58 -12.30 9.77 2.71
C ILE A 58 -11.71 8.57 1.96
N ARG A 59 -12.42 8.09 0.95
CA ARG A 59 -11.92 7.14 -0.03
C ARG A 59 -11.29 7.92 -1.17
N LEU A 60 -10.03 7.64 -1.46
CA LEU A 60 -9.33 8.27 -2.58
C LEU A 60 -9.92 7.77 -3.91
N GLN A 61 -10.17 8.71 -4.83
CA GLN A 61 -10.62 8.37 -6.17
C GLN A 61 -9.48 7.69 -6.95
N GLU A 62 -9.82 6.66 -7.71
CA GLU A 62 -8.89 6.01 -8.62
C GLU A 62 -8.67 6.89 -9.86
N LEU A 63 -7.41 7.09 -10.24
CA LEU A 63 -7.04 8.01 -11.30
C LEU A 63 -7.04 7.35 -12.66
N PRO A 64 -7.35 8.13 -13.72
CA PRO A 64 -7.24 7.63 -15.08
C PRO A 64 -5.78 7.31 -15.42
N GLU A 65 -5.55 6.10 -15.95
CA GLU A 65 -4.22 5.69 -16.42
C GLU A 65 -3.76 6.46 -17.66
N LYS A 66 -4.71 7.05 -18.38
CA LYS A 66 -4.48 7.79 -19.62
C LYS A 66 -4.79 9.26 -19.43
N SER A 67 -3.98 10.13 -20.03
CA SER A 67 -4.31 11.55 -20.14
C SER A 67 -5.54 11.76 -21.04
N ALA A 68 -6.12 12.96 -21.01
CA ALA A 68 -7.24 13.33 -21.89
C ALA A 68 -6.93 13.13 -23.39
N GLY A 69 -5.65 13.21 -23.77
CA GLY A 69 -5.17 12.96 -25.15
C GLY A 69 -4.89 11.48 -25.47
N GLY A 70 -5.19 10.55 -24.56
CA GLY A 70 -5.02 9.10 -24.78
C GLY A 70 -3.61 8.55 -24.51
N VAL A 71 -2.69 9.37 -23.98
CA VAL A 71 -1.32 8.96 -23.67
C VAL A 71 -1.28 8.24 -22.32
N LEU A 72 -0.64 7.07 -22.26
CA LEU A 72 -0.44 6.34 -21.01
C LEU A 72 0.52 7.10 -20.09
N LEU A 73 0.07 7.42 -18.88
CA LEU A 73 0.86 8.17 -17.91
C LEU A 73 1.74 7.24 -17.06
N PRO A 74 2.96 7.67 -16.68
CA PRO A 74 3.77 6.95 -15.72
C PRO A 74 3.14 7.04 -14.33
N LYS A 75 3.31 5.99 -13.51
CA LYS A 75 2.76 5.91 -12.15
C LYS A 75 3.17 7.07 -11.22
N SER A 76 4.27 7.76 -11.52
CA SER A 76 4.76 8.94 -10.80
C SER A 76 3.97 10.21 -11.10
N ALA A 77 3.59 10.45 -12.37
CA ALA A 77 2.80 11.62 -12.75
C ALA A 77 1.42 11.61 -12.08
N VAL A 78 0.84 10.42 -11.98
CA VAL A 78 -0.47 10.18 -11.34
C VAL A 78 -0.42 10.41 -9.81
N LYS A 79 0.76 10.53 -9.16
CA LYS A 79 0.83 10.78 -7.70
C LYS A 79 0.37 12.18 -7.30
N PHE A 80 0.58 13.18 -8.15
CA PHE A 80 0.35 14.58 -7.80
C PHE A 80 -1.13 14.94 -7.79
N GLU A 81 -1.94 14.28 -8.61
CA GLU A 81 -3.38 14.53 -8.69
C GLU A 81 -4.19 13.82 -7.58
N ARG A 82 -3.65 12.77 -6.95
CA ARG A 82 -4.45 11.88 -6.07
C ARG A 82 -4.89 12.53 -4.78
N TYR A 83 -4.01 13.33 -4.18
CA TYR A 83 -4.20 13.73 -2.79
C TYR A 83 -5.17 14.89 -2.62
N LEU A 84 -5.70 15.41 -3.74
CA LEU A 84 -6.56 16.58 -3.70
C LEU A 84 -8.04 16.22 -3.79
N MET A 85 -8.43 15.00 -4.21
CA MET A 85 -9.86 14.66 -4.39
C MET A 85 -10.22 13.27 -3.86
N GLY A 86 -11.41 13.15 -3.25
CA GLY A 86 -11.94 11.88 -2.77
C GLY A 86 -13.42 11.94 -2.43
N GLU A 87 -13.98 10.78 -2.11
CA GLU A 87 -15.39 10.59 -1.71
C GLU A 87 -15.48 10.31 -0.21
N ILE A 88 -16.43 10.94 0.47
CA ILE A 88 -16.61 10.75 1.91
C ILE A 88 -17.38 9.47 2.18
N VAL A 89 -16.79 8.56 2.96
CA VAL A 89 -17.43 7.30 3.33
C VAL A 89 -18.16 7.41 4.66
N SER A 90 -17.54 8.07 5.64
CA SER A 90 -18.09 8.20 6.99
C SER A 90 -17.62 9.48 7.65
N VAL A 91 -18.46 10.04 8.50
CA VAL A 91 -18.28 11.32 9.16
C VAL A 91 -18.22 11.12 10.69
N GLY A 92 -17.42 11.92 11.37
CA GLY A 92 -17.26 11.89 12.82
C GLY A 92 -18.44 12.54 13.54
N ALA A 93 -18.55 12.30 14.85
CA ALA A 93 -19.70 12.76 15.64
C ALA A 93 -19.82 14.30 15.76
N GLU A 94 -18.71 15.03 15.63
CA GLU A 94 -18.66 16.49 15.80
C GLU A 94 -18.74 17.27 14.49
N VAL A 95 -18.74 16.56 13.35
CA VAL A 95 -18.75 17.17 12.01
C VAL A 95 -20.19 17.44 11.59
N GLY A 96 -20.52 18.71 11.35
CA GLY A 96 -21.89 19.14 11.02
C GLY A 96 -22.10 19.56 9.57
N ASN A 97 -21.06 20.03 8.87
CA ASN A 97 -21.23 20.71 7.58
C ASN A 97 -21.14 19.77 6.36
N VAL A 98 -20.83 18.50 6.55
CA VAL A 98 -20.41 17.60 5.48
C VAL A 98 -21.21 16.31 5.49
N GLU A 99 -21.70 15.90 4.31
CA GLU A 99 -22.51 14.70 4.15
C GLU A 99 -21.72 13.52 3.55
N THR A 100 -22.13 12.29 3.88
CA THR A 100 -21.55 11.07 3.30
C THR A 100 -21.92 10.93 1.82
N GLY A 101 -20.99 10.41 1.00
CA GLY A 101 -21.18 10.15 -0.43
C GLY A 101 -20.85 11.33 -1.35
N LYS A 102 -20.48 12.49 -0.78
CA LYS A 102 -20.06 13.65 -1.56
C LYS A 102 -18.58 13.60 -1.91
N LYS A 103 -18.23 14.27 -3.02
CA LYS A 103 -16.85 14.47 -3.42
C LYS A 103 -16.31 15.73 -2.79
N VAL A 104 -15.10 15.65 -2.26
CA VAL A 104 -14.45 16.78 -1.60
C VAL A 104 -13.02 16.94 -2.05
N LEU A 105 -12.57 18.19 -2.01
CA LEU A 105 -11.17 18.55 -2.10
C LEU A 105 -10.60 18.77 -0.71
N PHE A 106 -9.41 18.26 -0.44
CA PHE A 106 -8.78 18.36 0.87
C PHE A 106 -7.26 18.57 0.77
N SER A 107 -6.67 19.08 1.84
CA SER A 107 -5.22 19.27 1.93
C SER A 107 -4.50 17.98 2.36
N ASP A 108 -3.34 17.71 1.76
CA ASP A 108 -2.50 16.55 2.04
C ASP A 108 -1.67 16.67 3.34
N ILE A 109 -1.63 17.87 3.94
CA ILE A 109 -0.76 18.17 5.10
C ILE A 109 -1.13 17.32 6.32
N ASN A 110 -2.43 17.11 6.58
CA ASN A 110 -2.95 16.37 7.72
C ASN A 110 -3.71 15.11 7.31
N ALA A 111 -3.46 14.63 6.09
CA ALA A 111 -4.08 13.44 5.53
C ALA A 111 -3.38 12.18 6.04
N TYR A 112 -4.04 11.42 6.91
CA TYR A 112 -3.52 10.15 7.41
C TYR A 112 -3.99 8.98 6.55
N GLU A 113 -3.10 8.40 5.75
CA GLU A 113 -3.39 7.22 4.94
C GLU A 113 -3.53 5.96 5.82
N VAL A 114 -4.62 5.22 5.63
CA VAL A 114 -4.94 3.99 6.37
C VAL A 114 -5.39 2.90 5.39
N ASP A 115 -4.79 1.73 5.56
CA ASP A 115 -5.15 0.52 4.81
C ASP A 115 -6.14 -0.32 5.62
N LEU A 116 -7.41 -0.32 5.21
CA LEU A 116 -8.48 -1.09 5.87
C LEU A 116 -8.57 -2.55 5.36
N GLY A 117 -7.60 -3.01 4.57
CA GLY A 117 -7.63 -4.33 3.93
C GLY A 117 -8.54 -4.40 2.69
N THR A 118 -8.93 -3.24 2.17
CA THR A 118 -9.56 -3.04 0.86
C THR A 118 -8.50 -2.65 -0.17
N ASP A 119 -8.77 -2.89 -1.45
CA ASP A 119 -7.86 -2.48 -2.54
C ASP A 119 -7.80 -0.95 -2.71
N THR A 120 -8.75 -0.22 -2.11
CA THR A 120 -8.84 1.23 -2.16
C THR A 120 -8.15 1.86 -0.96
N LYS A 121 -7.37 2.91 -1.24
CA LYS A 121 -6.71 3.73 -0.22
C LYS A 121 -7.71 4.64 0.48
N HIS A 122 -7.61 4.70 1.79
CA HIS A 122 -8.45 5.56 2.62
C HIS A 122 -7.58 6.56 3.37
N VAL A 123 -8.16 7.72 3.65
CA VAL A 123 -7.50 8.81 4.34
C VAL A 123 -8.41 9.35 5.43
N PHE A 124 -7.85 9.61 6.61
CA PHE A 124 -8.50 10.44 7.62
C PHE A 124 -8.02 11.88 7.50
N CYS A 125 -8.98 12.79 7.42
CA CYS A 125 -8.76 14.24 7.45
C CYS A 125 -9.62 14.85 8.55
N LYS A 126 -9.24 16.03 9.04
CA LYS A 126 -10.12 16.86 9.87
C LYS A 126 -11.08 17.64 8.99
N GLU A 127 -12.22 18.04 9.54
CA GLU A 127 -13.16 18.94 8.86
C GLU A 127 -12.49 20.26 8.44
N SER A 128 -11.59 20.81 9.27
CA SER A 128 -10.89 22.08 8.98
C SER A 128 -9.99 22.04 7.74
N ASP A 129 -9.58 20.85 7.31
CA ASP A 129 -8.65 20.65 6.20
C ASP A 129 -9.37 20.34 4.88
N LEU A 130 -10.71 20.28 4.91
CA LEU A 130 -11.55 20.22 3.72
C LEU A 130 -11.61 21.60 3.07
N LEU A 131 -11.25 21.65 1.79
CA LEU A 131 -11.14 22.89 1.02
C LEU A 131 -12.45 23.23 0.32
N ALA A 132 -13.09 22.23 -0.30
CA ALA A 132 -14.32 22.42 -1.06
C ALA A 132 -15.11 21.12 -1.21
N GLU A 133 -16.43 21.27 -1.36
CA GLU A 133 -17.33 20.22 -1.85
C GLU A 133 -17.48 20.35 -3.37
N VAL A 134 -17.51 19.23 -4.08
CA VAL A 134 -17.64 19.15 -5.54
C VAL A 134 -18.93 18.40 -5.87
N ASP A 135 -19.85 19.09 -6.56
CA ASP A 135 -21.09 18.53 -7.10
C ASP A 135 -20.88 17.70 -8.39
#